data_AF-A0AA37LIG5-F1
#
_entry.id   AF-A0AA37LIG5-F1
#
_cell.length_a   1.000
_cell.length_b   1.000
_cell.length_c   1.000
_cell.angle_alpha   90.00
_cell.angle_beta   90.00
_cell.angle_gamma   90.00
#
_symmetry.space_group_name_H-M   'P 1'
#
loop_
_entity.id
_entity.type
_entity.pdbx_description
1 polymer ?
#
loop_
_entity_poly.entity_id
_entity_poly.type
_entity_poly.pdbx_seq_one_letter_code
_entity_poly.pdbx_strand_id
1 'polypeptide(L)'
;MAEETTRPLIVGPDSGPEAPFPLKMEGKVISGFGRGSKEVSHYRSSPTSLTACTNASFFTTHILHPARHPLRLVLDTRSLTRPAPLTPLGIPTANLPVDASQTPWIDTTKSGVYFGWASLSLPASHPDRVAPPPSSGAGPAQPHLEFQLYPMVMSIGYNPFYKNTVRSAEVHVLHKFSADFYDAHMRLLILGFVREEKDYKSLEALVADINTDCDVARNSLDRKAWAPPKTLRPGAETDGVLDAKWLVEPLPKA
;
A
#
# COMPACT_ATOMS: atom_id res chain seq x y z
N MET A 1 18.30 -29.56 9.00
CA MET A 1 17.90 -28.25 9.56
C MET A 1 17.97 -27.27 8.41
N ALA A 2 16.84 -26.74 7.95
CA ALA A 2 16.87 -25.71 6.92
C ALA A 2 17.35 -24.43 7.57
N GLU A 3 18.44 -23.88 7.06
CA GLU A 3 18.99 -22.60 7.47
C GLU A 3 17.92 -21.53 7.22
N GLU A 4 17.34 -21.00 8.30
CA GLU A 4 16.36 -19.92 8.25
C GLU A 4 17.16 -18.65 7.91
N THR A 5 17.42 -18.45 6.62
CA THR A 5 18.15 -17.28 6.13
C THR A 5 17.32 -16.03 6.44
N THR A 6 17.74 -15.27 7.45
CA THR A 6 17.10 -14.02 7.84
C THR A 6 17.11 -13.07 6.64
N ARG A 7 15.92 -12.64 6.22
CA ARG A 7 15.75 -11.71 5.10
C ARG A 7 16.55 -10.43 5.36
N PRO A 8 17.25 -9.87 4.35
CA PRO A 8 17.99 -8.63 4.53
C PRO A 8 17.04 -7.48 4.87
N LEU A 9 17.43 -6.62 5.81
CA LEU A 9 16.65 -5.45 6.23
C LEU A 9 16.88 -4.21 5.35
N ILE A 10 17.75 -4.31 4.34
CA ILE A 10 18.01 -3.29 3.31
C ILE A 10 18.12 -4.02 1.96
N VAL A 11 17.57 -3.43 0.91
CA VAL A 11 17.66 -3.95 -0.46
C VAL A 11 18.13 -2.88 -1.45
N GLY A 12 18.74 -3.32 -2.55
CA GLY A 12 19.30 -2.44 -3.57
C GLY A 12 20.65 -1.81 -3.18
N PRO A 13 21.44 -1.36 -4.17
CA PRO A 13 22.81 -0.89 -3.93
C PRO A 13 22.84 0.49 -3.27
N ASP A 14 23.97 0.83 -2.66
CA ASP A 14 24.15 2.12 -1.96
C ASP A 14 24.15 3.32 -2.92
N SER A 15 24.45 3.09 -4.20
CA SER A 15 24.45 4.10 -5.26
C SER A 15 23.06 4.61 -5.63
N GLY A 16 21.98 3.92 -5.25
CA GLY A 16 20.59 4.30 -5.58
C GLY A 16 19.83 3.21 -6.33
N PRO A 17 18.60 3.50 -6.78
CA PRO A 17 17.83 2.61 -7.64
C PRO A 17 18.56 2.31 -8.96
N GLU A 18 18.49 1.07 -9.43
CA GLU A 18 19.02 0.63 -10.72
C GLU A 18 17.89 0.21 -11.66
N ALA A 19 18.17 0.17 -12.97
CA ALA A 19 17.20 -0.25 -13.97
C ALA A 19 16.56 -1.62 -13.60
N PRO A 20 15.22 -1.76 -13.72
CA PRO A 20 14.29 -0.88 -14.42
C PRO A 20 13.72 0.28 -13.57
N PHE A 21 14.20 0.48 -12.34
CA PHE A 21 13.74 1.54 -11.46
C PHE A 21 14.43 2.88 -11.78
N PRO A 22 13.78 4.03 -11.50
CA PRO A 22 12.45 4.17 -10.92
C PRO A 22 11.31 3.90 -11.92
N LEU A 23 10.27 3.19 -11.49
CA LEU A 23 9.02 3.04 -12.23
C LEU A 23 7.98 4.05 -11.70
N LYS A 24 7.16 4.59 -12.60
CA LYS A 24 6.13 5.59 -12.28
C LYS A 24 4.73 5.01 -12.46
N MET A 25 3.84 5.35 -11.54
CA MET A 25 2.40 5.05 -11.61
C MET A 25 1.62 6.18 -10.93
N GLU A 26 0.46 6.53 -11.47
CA GLU A 26 -0.43 7.50 -10.84
C GLU A 26 -1.90 7.16 -11.06
N GLY A 27 -2.77 7.73 -10.23
CA GLY A 27 -4.20 7.57 -10.36
C GLY A 27 -4.95 8.09 -9.13
N LYS A 28 -6.27 8.10 -9.21
CA LYS A 28 -7.12 8.34 -8.04
C LYS A 28 -7.18 7.09 -7.19
N VAL A 29 -7.11 7.26 -5.87
CA VAL A 29 -7.30 6.17 -4.92
C VAL A 29 -8.75 5.69 -5.00
N ILE A 30 -8.94 4.41 -5.33
CA ILE A 30 -10.25 3.77 -5.44
C ILE A 30 -10.52 2.84 -4.26
N SER A 31 -11.80 2.58 -4.00
CA SER A 31 -12.19 1.49 -3.11
C SER A 31 -11.76 0.15 -3.69
N GLY A 32 -11.15 -0.71 -2.88
CA GLY A 32 -10.93 -2.11 -3.26
C GLY A 32 -12.25 -2.88 -3.41
N PHE A 33 -12.17 -4.12 -3.88
CA PHE A 33 -13.33 -4.99 -4.16
C PHE A 33 -13.96 -5.61 -2.89
N GLY A 34 -14.31 -4.79 -1.89
CA GLY A 34 -15.07 -5.23 -0.70
C GLY A 34 -14.29 -6.11 0.29
N ARG A 35 -12.96 -6.00 0.33
CA ARG A 35 -12.09 -6.68 1.29
C ARG A 35 -11.03 -5.70 1.79
N GLY A 36 -11.41 -4.81 2.70
CA GLY A 36 -10.41 -4.01 3.38
C GLY A 36 -9.64 -4.87 4.37
N SER A 37 -8.35 -4.61 4.57
CA SER A 37 -7.58 -5.11 5.71
C SER A 37 -8.20 -4.75 7.08
N LYS A 38 -9.28 -3.97 7.08
CA LYS A 38 -10.14 -3.64 8.23
C LYS A 38 -11.15 -4.74 8.60
N GLU A 39 -11.45 -5.72 7.74
CA GLU A 39 -12.48 -6.73 8.00
C GLU A 39 -12.00 -8.17 7.75
N VAL A 40 -11.44 -8.82 8.78
CA VAL A 40 -11.22 -10.27 8.79
C VAL A 40 -11.78 -10.83 10.11
N SER A 41 -12.89 -11.57 10.07
CA SER A 41 -13.38 -12.31 11.24
C SER A 41 -13.93 -13.69 10.85
N HIS A 42 -13.62 -14.67 11.70
CA HIS A 42 -13.97 -16.11 11.68
C HIS A 42 -13.18 -17.04 10.75
N TYR A 43 -12.11 -17.63 11.29
CA TYR A 43 -11.64 -18.97 10.89
C TYR A 43 -11.87 -19.93 12.06
N ARG A 44 -12.87 -20.81 11.96
CA ARG A 44 -13.00 -22.01 12.81
C ARG A 44 -12.58 -23.21 11.98
N SER A 45 -11.63 -23.96 12.52
CA SER A 45 -11.05 -25.18 11.97
C SER A 45 -12.08 -26.31 11.81
N SER A 46 -12.21 -26.83 10.58
CA SER A 46 -12.70 -28.18 10.33
C SER A 46 -12.04 -28.78 9.07
N PRO A 47 -11.70 -30.08 9.04
CA PRO A 47 -10.74 -30.63 8.11
C PRO A 47 -11.43 -31.35 6.95
N THR A 48 -11.46 -30.74 5.77
CA THR A 48 -11.65 -31.51 4.53
C THR A 48 -11.03 -30.78 3.34
N SER A 49 -9.98 -31.41 2.81
CA SER A 49 -9.36 -31.25 1.48
C SER A 49 -9.73 -29.99 0.68
N LEU A 50 -8.85 -28.99 0.72
CA LEU A 50 -8.87 -27.82 -0.16
C LEU A 50 -7.63 -27.82 -1.03
N THR A 51 -7.83 -27.99 -2.33
CA THR A 51 -6.81 -27.71 -3.36
C THR A 51 -6.48 -26.23 -3.28
N ALA A 52 -5.22 -25.93 -2.99
CA ALA A 52 -4.71 -24.59 -2.70
C ALA A 52 -4.57 -23.72 -3.96
N CYS A 53 -5.06 -22.48 -3.89
CA CYS A 53 -4.59 -21.36 -4.71
C CYS A 53 -4.63 -20.10 -3.83
N THR A 54 -3.48 -19.66 -3.29
CA THR A 54 -3.42 -18.48 -2.41
C THR A 54 -2.11 -17.70 -2.52
N ASN A 55 -1.76 -17.23 -3.72
CA ASN A 55 -0.68 -16.26 -3.89
C ASN A 55 -0.90 -15.04 -2.97
N ALA A 56 0.09 -14.67 -2.15
CA ALA A 56 0.02 -13.44 -1.36
C ALA A 56 0.23 -12.20 -2.21
N SER A 57 -0.88 -11.69 -2.68
CA SER A 57 -1.13 -10.25 -2.63
C SER A 57 -1.94 -9.96 -1.34
N PHE A 58 -2.14 -8.70 -0.95
CA PHE A 58 -3.02 -8.32 0.18
C PHE A 58 -4.46 -8.90 0.07
N PHE A 59 -4.79 -9.51 -1.08
CA PHE A 59 -5.90 -10.42 -1.33
C PHE A 59 -5.89 -11.67 -0.44
N THR A 60 -6.55 -11.65 0.72
CA THR A 60 -7.14 -12.89 1.28
C THR A 60 -8.44 -13.21 0.54
N THR A 61 -8.57 -14.44 0.03
CA THR A 61 -9.75 -14.89 -0.73
C THR A 61 -10.73 -15.67 0.13
N HIS A 62 -11.97 -15.17 0.28
CA HIS A 62 -13.12 -15.99 0.72
C HIS A 62 -14.00 -16.37 -0.47
N ILE A 63 -14.21 -17.68 -0.62
CA ILE A 63 -15.22 -18.31 -1.49
C ILE A 63 -16.61 -17.94 -0.96
N LEU A 64 -17.39 -17.17 -1.72
CA LEU A 64 -18.82 -16.98 -1.45
C LEU A 64 -19.60 -18.09 -2.17
N HIS A 65 -20.29 -18.94 -1.40
CA HIS A 65 -21.37 -19.77 -1.93
C HIS A 65 -22.62 -18.89 -2.20
N PRO A 66 -23.42 -19.19 -3.23
CA PRO A 66 -24.59 -18.39 -3.56
C PRO A 66 -25.71 -18.58 -2.53
N ALA A 67 -26.31 -17.46 -2.15
CA ALA A 67 -27.41 -17.35 -1.20
C ALA A 67 -28.68 -18.11 -1.63
N ARG A 68 -29.39 -18.68 -0.65
CA ARG A 68 -30.84 -18.95 -0.73
C ARG A 68 -31.56 -18.16 0.38
N HIS A 69 -32.72 -17.63 -0.01
CA HIS A 69 -33.62 -16.68 0.67
C HIS A 69 -34.29 -17.22 1.97
N PRO A 70 -35.00 -16.36 2.75
CA PRO A 70 -34.93 -16.35 4.21
C PRO A 70 -36.08 -17.10 4.89
N LEU A 71 -35.83 -17.54 6.14
CA LEU A 71 -36.89 -17.79 7.12
C LEU A 71 -36.62 -16.92 8.36
N ARG A 72 -37.63 -16.12 8.69
CA ARG A 72 -37.68 -15.20 9.83
C ARG A 72 -37.97 -16.03 11.09
N LEU A 73 -37.01 -16.13 11.99
CA LEU A 73 -37.23 -16.62 13.35
C LEU A 73 -36.96 -15.48 14.33
N VAL A 74 -38.02 -15.04 15.01
CA VAL A 74 -37.96 -14.09 16.12
C VAL A 74 -37.50 -14.85 17.35
N LEU A 75 -36.31 -14.53 17.88
CA LEU A 75 -35.89 -14.97 19.22
C LEU A 75 -35.26 -13.80 19.99
N ASP A 76 -36.04 -13.42 21.00
CA ASP A 76 -35.75 -12.89 22.34
C ASP A 76 -34.38 -12.25 22.61
N THR A 77 -34.42 -10.96 22.96
CA THR A 77 -33.29 -10.13 23.36
C THR A 77 -32.89 -10.41 24.81
N ARG A 78 -31.85 -11.21 25.01
CA ARG A 78 -31.04 -11.17 26.24
C ARG A 78 -29.62 -10.74 25.93
N SER A 79 -29.21 -9.70 26.65
CA SER A 79 -27.90 -9.06 26.65
C SER A 79 -26.75 -10.07 26.64
N LEU A 80 -26.17 -10.28 25.46
CA LEU A 80 -24.80 -10.73 25.29
C LEU A 80 -24.04 -9.51 24.81
N THR A 81 -23.13 -9.00 25.63
CA THR A 81 -22.16 -8.00 25.21
C THR A 81 -21.43 -8.54 23.99
N ARG A 82 -21.74 -7.98 22.82
CA ARG A 82 -21.06 -8.32 21.57
C ARG A 82 -19.56 -8.11 21.81
N PRO A 83 -18.68 -9.10 21.55
CA PRO A 83 -17.26 -8.85 21.63
C PRO A 83 -16.92 -7.65 20.73
N ALA A 84 -16.02 -6.79 21.21
CA ALA A 84 -15.53 -5.66 20.44
C ALA A 84 -15.07 -6.16 19.06
N PRO A 85 -15.38 -5.44 17.95
CA PRO A 85 -14.89 -5.84 16.64
C PRO A 85 -13.37 -5.99 16.69
N LEU A 86 -12.88 -7.14 16.23
CA LEU A 86 -11.44 -7.41 16.12
C LEU A 86 -10.80 -6.32 15.27
N THR A 87 -9.70 -5.75 15.75
CA THR A 87 -8.99 -4.65 15.09
C THR A 87 -8.60 -5.04 13.66
N PRO A 88 -8.72 -4.11 12.69
CA PRO A 88 -8.06 -4.20 11.39
C PRO A 88 -6.64 -4.77 11.50
N LEU A 89 -6.14 -5.44 10.47
CA LEU A 89 -4.74 -5.86 10.28
C LEU A 89 -3.68 -4.78 10.60
N GLY A 90 -4.10 -3.52 10.79
CA GLY A 90 -3.23 -2.37 11.06
C GLY A 90 -2.54 -1.83 9.82
N ILE A 91 -2.77 -2.47 8.66
CA ILE A 91 -2.05 -2.23 7.40
C ILE A 91 -3.08 -1.87 6.30
N PRO A 92 -3.62 -0.63 6.31
CA PRO A 92 -4.56 -0.19 5.28
C PRO A 92 -3.88 -0.07 3.91
N THR A 93 -4.52 -0.60 2.87
CA THR A 93 -4.04 -0.49 1.48
C THR A 93 -4.92 0.44 0.65
N ALA A 94 -4.29 1.32 -0.12
CA ALA A 94 -4.90 2.12 -1.16
C ALA A 94 -4.81 1.36 -2.49
N ASN A 95 -5.92 1.27 -3.23
CA ASN A 95 -5.94 0.65 -4.54
C ASN A 95 -5.79 1.73 -5.61
N LEU A 96 -5.00 1.46 -6.64
CA LEU A 96 -4.92 2.29 -7.84
C LEU A 96 -5.48 1.55 -9.06
N PRO A 97 -6.14 2.26 -10.00
CA PRO A 97 -6.51 1.67 -11.27
C PRO A 97 -5.25 1.24 -12.01
N VAL A 98 -5.27 0.02 -12.56
CA VAL A 98 -4.23 -0.44 -13.45
C VAL A 98 -4.68 -0.16 -14.88
N ASP A 99 -4.01 0.78 -15.53
CA ASP A 99 -4.22 1.12 -16.93
C ASP A 99 -2.93 0.85 -17.70
N ALA A 100 -2.92 -0.19 -18.54
CA ALA A 100 -1.75 -0.58 -19.33
C ALA A 100 -1.30 0.53 -20.31
N SER A 101 -2.18 1.47 -20.68
CA SER A 101 -1.80 2.61 -21.51
C SER A 101 -0.93 3.63 -20.76
N GLN A 102 -1.10 3.72 -19.43
CA GLN A 102 -0.34 4.63 -18.57
C GLN A 102 0.81 3.94 -17.83
N THR A 103 0.63 2.66 -17.49
CA THR A 103 1.59 1.84 -16.75
C THR A 103 1.92 0.53 -17.50
N PRO A 104 2.47 0.58 -18.72
CA PRO A 104 2.69 -0.62 -19.54
C PRO A 104 3.68 -1.62 -18.91
N TRP A 105 4.58 -1.13 -18.06
CA TRP A 105 5.55 -1.97 -17.35
C TRP A 105 4.89 -2.95 -16.36
N ILE A 106 3.66 -2.68 -15.90
CA ILE A 106 3.02 -3.49 -14.85
C ILE A 106 2.62 -4.88 -15.33
N ASP A 107 2.41 -5.03 -16.65
CA ASP A 107 2.01 -6.29 -17.29
C ASP A 107 3.15 -7.31 -17.33
N THR A 108 4.40 -6.83 -17.38
CA THR A 108 5.60 -7.66 -17.49
C THR A 108 6.43 -7.71 -16.21
N THR A 109 6.18 -6.79 -15.27
CA THR A 109 6.87 -6.81 -13.98
C THR A 109 6.45 -8.04 -13.16
N LYS A 110 7.39 -8.54 -12.35
CA LYS A 110 7.18 -9.69 -11.50
C LYS A 110 6.05 -9.44 -10.49
N SER A 111 5.29 -10.48 -10.13
CA SER A 111 4.40 -10.35 -8.95
C SER A 111 5.21 -10.37 -7.66
N GLY A 112 4.83 -9.56 -6.70
CA GLY A 112 5.48 -9.50 -5.40
C GLY A 112 5.37 -8.14 -4.74
N VAL A 113 6.24 -7.91 -3.76
CA VAL A 113 6.29 -6.70 -2.95
C VAL A 113 7.41 -5.80 -3.44
N TYR A 114 7.05 -4.54 -3.65
CA TYR A 114 7.89 -3.44 -4.07
C TYR A 114 7.88 -2.34 -3.01
N PHE A 115 8.81 -1.41 -3.10
CA PHE A 115 8.87 -0.25 -2.22
C PHE A 115 9.23 1.01 -2.99
N GLY A 116 8.94 2.16 -2.39
CA GLY A 116 9.27 3.45 -2.98
C GLY A 116 8.62 4.62 -2.26
N TRP A 117 8.36 5.68 -3.00
CA TRP A 117 7.70 6.88 -2.47
C TRP A 117 6.30 7.00 -3.05
N ALA A 118 5.32 7.21 -2.17
CA ALA A 118 4.00 7.68 -2.49
C ALA A 118 3.92 9.18 -2.32
N SER A 119 3.12 9.82 -3.17
CA SER A 119 2.84 11.24 -3.13
C SER A 119 1.34 11.43 -3.21
N LEU A 120 0.77 12.16 -2.24
CA LEU A 120 -0.68 12.29 -2.06
C LEU A 120 -1.13 13.75 -2.09
N SER A 121 -2.04 14.07 -3.01
CA SER A 121 -2.81 15.32 -3.00
C SER A 121 -4.05 15.10 -2.13
N LEU A 122 -3.88 15.30 -0.81
CA LEU A 122 -4.97 15.13 0.16
C LEU A 122 -6.01 16.26 0.00
N PRO A 123 -7.32 15.97 0.11
CA PRO A 123 -8.37 17.00 0.09
C PRO A 123 -8.13 18.10 1.14
N ALA A 124 -8.56 19.33 0.86
CA ALA A 124 -8.39 20.47 1.78
C ALA A 124 -8.99 20.22 3.17
N SER A 125 -10.05 19.41 3.24
CA SER A 125 -10.73 19.01 4.48
C SER A 125 -10.08 17.84 5.22
N HIS A 126 -9.05 17.20 4.65
CA HIS A 126 -8.43 16.03 5.26
C HIS A 126 -7.63 16.44 6.51
N PRO A 127 -7.84 15.79 7.68
CA PRO A 127 -7.21 16.19 8.94
C PRO A 127 -5.67 16.13 8.91
N ASP A 128 -5.10 15.19 8.17
CA ASP A 128 -3.65 15.04 8.03
C ASP A 128 -3.05 15.87 6.87
N ARG A 129 -3.83 16.77 6.25
CA ARG A 129 -3.27 17.67 5.23
C ARG A 129 -2.40 18.73 5.91
N VAL A 130 -1.12 18.75 5.58
CA VAL A 130 -0.25 19.87 5.95
C VAL A 130 -0.65 21.10 5.14
N ALA A 131 -1.17 22.12 5.83
CA ALA A 131 -1.48 23.40 5.23
C ALA A 131 -0.20 24.10 4.76
N PRO A 132 -0.27 24.88 3.67
CA PRO A 132 0.86 25.73 3.31
C PRO A 132 1.18 26.71 4.44
N PRO A 133 2.46 27.07 4.62
CA PRO A 133 2.82 28.11 5.56
C PRO A 133 2.08 29.41 5.18
N PRO A 134 1.61 30.20 6.16
CA PRO A 134 0.93 31.46 5.89
C PRO A 134 1.88 32.36 5.09
N SER A 135 1.39 32.90 3.97
CA SER A 135 2.11 33.84 3.12
C SER A 135 2.42 35.12 3.90
N SER A 136 3.56 35.14 4.58
CA SER A 136 4.05 36.27 5.35
C SER A 136 5.45 36.63 4.86
N GLY A 137 5.51 37.67 4.01
CA GLY A 137 6.66 38.56 3.79
C GLY A 137 8.04 37.98 3.43
N ALA A 138 8.52 38.34 2.23
CA ALA A 138 9.93 38.57 1.87
C ALA A 138 10.97 37.42 1.90
N GLY A 139 10.56 36.14 1.99
CA GLY A 139 11.43 34.99 1.66
C GLY A 139 11.09 34.38 0.30
N PRO A 140 12.00 33.65 -0.37
CA PRO A 140 11.61 32.82 -1.51
C PRO A 140 10.51 31.86 -1.04
N ALA A 141 9.35 31.90 -1.69
CA ALA A 141 8.22 31.06 -1.36
C ALA A 141 8.69 29.59 -1.36
N GLN A 142 8.56 28.90 -0.21
CA GLN A 142 8.67 27.45 -0.20
C GLN A 142 7.62 26.93 -1.19
N PRO A 143 7.99 26.07 -2.17
CA PRO A 143 7.03 25.60 -3.16
C PRO A 143 5.86 24.95 -2.42
N HIS A 144 4.66 25.45 -2.66
CA HIS A 144 3.44 24.85 -2.16
C HIS A 144 3.31 23.48 -2.82
N LEU A 145 3.71 22.42 -2.12
CA LEU A 145 3.50 21.08 -2.64
C LEU A 145 2.05 20.75 -2.36
N GLU A 146 1.22 20.78 -3.41
CA GLU A 146 -0.12 20.19 -3.40
C GLU A 146 -0.07 18.74 -2.87
N PHE A 147 1.08 18.10 -3.09
CA PHE A 147 1.36 16.74 -2.72
C PHE A 147 2.24 16.61 -1.48
N GLN A 148 1.95 15.62 -0.64
CA GLN A 148 2.78 15.21 0.49
C GLN A 148 3.40 13.85 0.22
N LEU A 149 4.70 13.70 0.52
CA LEU A 149 5.48 12.50 0.23
C LEU A 149 5.57 11.58 1.44
N TYR A 150 5.38 10.28 1.20
CA TYR A 150 5.42 9.25 2.22
C TYR A 150 6.18 8.02 1.68
N PRO A 151 6.97 7.32 2.51
CA PRO A 151 7.47 6.00 2.14
C PRO A 151 6.27 5.05 1.96
N MET A 152 6.41 4.08 1.06
CA MET A 152 5.35 3.10 0.79
C MET A 152 5.92 1.72 0.47
N VAL A 153 5.12 0.69 0.73
CA VAL A 153 5.26 -0.63 0.12
C VAL A 153 4.07 -0.88 -0.79
N MET A 154 4.28 -1.66 -1.84
CA MET A 154 3.28 -1.94 -2.85
C MET A 154 3.27 -3.43 -3.19
N SER A 155 2.10 -4.05 -3.15
CA SER A 155 1.89 -5.39 -3.72
C SER A 155 1.44 -5.26 -5.16
N ILE A 156 2.12 -5.97 -6.06
CA ILE A 156 1.69 -6.13 -7.45
C ILE A 156 1.40 -7.60 -7.69
N GLY A 157 0.19 -7.91 -8.13
CA GLY A 157 -0.26 -9.29 -8.33
C GLY A 157 -1.34 -9.37 -9.41
N TYR A 158 -2.17 -10.41 -9.32
CA TYR A 158 -3.33 -10.59 -10.18
C TYR A 158 -4.62 -10.57 -9.37
N ASN A 159 -5.69 -10.06 -9.98
CA ASN A 159 -7.00 -10.04 -9.36
C ASN A 159 -7.72 -11.40 -9.56
N PRO A 160 -7.99 -12.15 -8.47
CA PRO A 160 -8.65 -13.46 -8.55
C PRO A 160 -10.10 -13.40 -9.06
N PHE A 161 -10.79 -12.26 -8.89
CA PHE A 161 -12.16 -12.10 -9.38
C PHE A 161 -12.26 -12.10 -10.90
N TYR A 162 -11.21 -11.66 -11.59
CA TYR A 162 -11.11 -11.66 -13.05
C TYR A 162 -10.29 -12.84 -13.55
N LYS A 163 -10.42 -14.01 -12.90
CA LYS A 163 -9.69 -15.24 -13.27
C LYS A 163 -8.17 -15.04 -13.39
N ASN A 164 -7.61 -14.13 -12.57
CA ASN A 164 -6.20 -13.73 -12.61
C ASN A 164 -5.71 -13.19 -13.96
N THR A 165 -6.57 -12.60 -14.80
CA THR A 165 -6.14 -12.01 -16.07
C THR A 165 -5.84 -10.51 -15.97
N VAL A 166 -6.27 -9.86 -14.88
CA VAL A 166 -6.10 -8.41 -14.66
C VAL A 166 -5.10 -8.19 -13.53
N ARG A 167 -4.08 -7.34 -13.77
CA ARG A 167 -3.11 -6.96 -12.75
C ARG A 167 -3.77 -6.13 -11.64
N SER A 168 -3.26 -6.28 -10.42
CA SER A 168 -3.67 -5.48 -9.26
C SER A 168 -2.47 -4.77 -8.64
N ALA A 169 -2.73 -3.58 -8.10
CA ALA A 169 -1.74 -2.67 -7.52
C ALA A 169 -2.29 -2.12 -6.20
N GLU A 170 -1.71 -2.55 -5.09
CA GLU A 170 -2.13 -2.17 -3.74
C GLU A 170 -0.99 -1.55 -2.96
N VAL A 171 -1.21 -0.33 -2.46
CA VAL A 171 -0.18 0.48 -1.80
C VAL A 171 -0.48 0.59 -0.32
N HIS A 172 0.42 0.14 0.53
CA HIS A 172 0.42 0.52 1.93
C HIS A 172 1.37 1.71 2.11
N VAL A 173 0.80 2.88 2.42
CA VAL A 173 1.57 4.07 2.76
C VAL A 173 2.05 3.93 4.20
N LEU A 174 3.35 4.11 4.45
CA LEU A 174 3.98 3.98 5.76
C LEU A 174 3.72 5.23 6.62
N HIS A 175 2.45 5.59 6.76
CA HIS A 175 1.96 6.69 7.56
C HIS A 175 0.59 6.32 8.15
N LYS A 176 0.37 6.69 9.41
CA LYS A 176 -0.90 6.44 10.08
C LYS A 176 -1.83 7.64 9.89
N PHE A 177 -2.68 7.55 8.87
CA PHE A 177 -3.72 8.55 8.64
C PHE A 177 -4.85 8.43 9.66
N SER A 178 -5.43 9.58 10.03
CA SER A 178 -6.58 9.71 10.91
C SER A 178 -7.92 9.62 10.15
N ALA A 179 -7.89 9.71 8.83
CA ALA A 179 -9.04 9.52 7.94
C ALA A 179 -8.65 8.79 6.64
N ASP A 180 -9.65 8.26 5.92
CA ASP A 180 -9.45 7.69 4.60
C ASP A 180 -9.32 8.80 3.54
N PHE A 181 -8.63 8.51 2.43
CA PHE A 181 -8.31 9.46 1.37
C PHE A 181 -8.72 8.96 -0.03
N TYR A 182 -9.89 8.32 -0.14
CA TYR A 182 -10.46 7.97 -1.44
C TYR A 182 -10.60 9.19 -2.35
N ASP A 183 -10.50 8.95 -3.67
CA ASP A 183 -10.50 9.95 -4.74
C ASP A 183 -9.31 10.94 -4.73
N ALA A 184 -8.47 10.91 -3.70
CA ALA A 184 -7.21 11.66 -3.67
C ALA A 184 -6.31 11.19 -4.82
N HIS A 185 -5.63 12.13 -5.47
CA HIS A 185 -4.65 11.79 -6.50
C HIS A 185 -3.38 11.29 -5.83
N MET A 186 -2.93 10.11 -6.25
CA MET A 186 -1.71 9.48 -5.76
C MET A 186 -0.73 9.31 -6.92
N ARG A 187 0.55 9.62 -6.69
CA ARG A 187 1.68 9.28 -7.55
C ARG A 187 2.63 8.36 -6.81
N LEU A 188 3.20 7.40 -7.52
CA LEU A 188 4.14 6.42 -7.00
C LEU A 188 5.44 6.46 -7.80
N LEU A 189 6.55 6.53 -7.07
CA LEU A 189 7.88 6.27 -7.60
C LEU A 189 8.38 4.97 -6.98
N ILE A 190 8.23 3.86 -7.72
CA ILE A 190 8.64 2.53 -7.31
C ILE A 190 10.15 2.40 -7.54
N LEU A 191 10.91 2.06 -6.49
CA LEU A 191 12.37 2.13 -6.51
C LEU A 191 13.06 0.77 -6.43
N GLY A 192 12.35 -0.26 -6.01
CA GLY A 192 12.96 -1.57 -5.88
C GLY A 192 11.97 -2.67 -5.54
N PHE A 193 12.47 -3.90 -5.64
CA PHE A 193 11.77 -5.13 -5.30
C PHE A 193 12.24 -5.65 -3.94
N VAL A 194 11.29 -6.03 -3.08
CA VAL A 194 11.55 -6.58 -1.75
C VAL A 194 11.57 -8.10 -1.80
N ARG A 195 10.51 -8.72 -2.33
CA ARG A 195 10.33 -10.18 -2.35
C ARG A 195 9.22 -10.62 -3.28
N GLU A 196 9.24 -11.90 -3.62
CA GLU A 196 8.14 -12.56 -4.34
C GLU A 196 6.87 -12.66 -3.47
N GLU A 197 5.74 -12.88 -4.14
CA GLU A 197 4.52 -13.36 -3.46
C GLU A 197 4.82 -14.68 -2.75
N LYS A 198 4.24 -14.87 -1.56
CA LYS A 198 4.41 -16.08 -0.75
C LYS A 198 3.06 -16.69 -0.44
N ASP A 199 2.98 -17.99 -0.21
CA ASP A 199 1.78 -18.58 0.40
C ASP A 199 1.92 -18.55 1.92
N TYR A 200 0.88 -18.11 2.63
CA TYR A 200 0.89 -18.08 4.10
C TYR A 200 -0.07 -19.11 4.69
N LYS A 201 0.40 -19.80 5.72
CA LYS A 201 -0.40 -20.78 6.48
C LYS A 201 -1.18 -20.15 7.64
N SER A 202 -0.87 -18.91 8.00
CA SER A 202 -1.58 -18.17 9.04
C SER A 202 -1.56 -16.65 8.81
N LEU A 203 -2.50 -15.95 9.43
CA LEU A 203 -2.60 -14.49 9.38
C LEU A 203 -1.39 -13.82 10.03
N GLU A 204 -0.89 -14.41 11.12
CA GLU A 204 0.26 -13.91 11.87
C GLU A 204 1.54 -13.95 11.04
N ALA A 205 1.75 -15.01 10.27
CA ALA A 205 2.89 -15.13 9.36
C ALA A 205 2.83 -14.08 8.24
N LEU A 206 1.63 -13.83 7.69
CA LEU A 206 1.41 -12.77 6.71
C LEU A 206 1.73 -11.38 7.30
N VAL A 207 1.20 -11.07 8.48
CA VAL A 207 1.44 -9.79 9.17
C VAL A 207 2.92 -9.61 9.49
N ALA A 208 3.60 -10.65 9.97
CA ALA A 208 5.02 -10.59 10.29
C ALA A 208 5.87 -10.26 9.05
N ASP A 209 5.57 -10.90 7.91
CA ASP A 209 6.29 -10.61 6.67
C ASP A 209 5.98 -9.21 6.13
N ILE A 210 4.74 -8.72 6.25
CA ILE A 210 4.40 -7.35 5.84
C ILE A 210 5.11 -6.31 6.72
N ASN A 211 5.19 -6.53 8.03
CA ASN A 211 5.95 -5.65 8.92
C ASN A 211 7.43 -5.64 8.52
N THR A 212 7.99 -6.80 8.20
CA THR A 212 9.35 -6.90 7.67
C THR A 212 9.50 -6.14 6.35
N ASP A 213 8.52 -6.22 5.44
CA ASP A 213 8.53 -5.48 4.18
C ASP A 213 8.55 -3.96 4.43
N CYS A 214 7.77 -3.49 5.42
CA CYS A 214 7.75 -2.09 5.82
C CYS A 214 9.11 -1.65 6.39
N ASP A 215 9.74 -2.46 7.23
CA ASP A 215 11.05 -2.15 7.81
C ASP A 215 12.13 -2.12 6.73
N VAL A 216 12.12 -3.07 5.79
CA VAL A 216 12.99 -3.05 4.61
C VAL A 216 12.82 -1.77 3.82
N ALA A 217 11.58 -1.34 3.57
CA ALA A 217 11.30 -0.10 2.86
C ALA A 217 11.85 1.12 3.62
N ARG A 218 11.57 1.25 4.92
CA ARG A 218 12.09 2.37 5.74
C ARG A 218 13.61 2.45 5.67
N ASN A 219 14.29 1.35 5.96
CA ASN A 219 15.75 1.32 6.03
C ASN A 219 16.38 1.57 4.65
N SER A 220 15.79 1.02 3.59
CA SER A 220 16.31 1.19 2.23
C SER A 220 16.15 2.63 1.73
N LEU A 221 15.01 3.27 2.04
CA LEU A 221 14.66 4.62 1.61
C LEU A 221 15.32 5.73 2.43
N ASP A 222 15.80 5.44 3.64
CA ASP A 222 16.51 6.42 4.48
C ASP A 222 17.97 6.65 4.06
N ARG A 223 18.43 6.00 3.00
CA ARG A 223 19.77 6.23 2.43
C ARG A 223 19.77 7.45 1.52
N LYS A 224 20.90 8.18 1.50
CA LYS A 224 21.05 9.43 0.72
C LYS A 224 20.66 9.31 -0.75
N ALA A 225 21.06 8.24 -1.44
CA ALA A 225 20.74 8.02 -2.86
C ALA A 225 19.28 7.58 -3.12
N TRP A 226 18.54 7.21 -2.07
CA TRP A 226 17.19 6.65 -2.14
C TRP A 226 16.11 7.58 -1.60
N ALA A 227 16.52 8.61 -0.85
CA ALA A 227 15.63 9.60 -0.28
C ALA A 227 15.51 10.84 -1.20
N PRO A 228 14.31 11.43 -1.35
CA PRO A 228 14.14 12.75 -1.93
C PRO A 228 14.82 13.83 -1.08
N PRO A 229 15.17 14.99 -1.66
CA PRO A 229 15.65 16.14 -0.91
C PRO A 229 14.69 16.56 0.22
N LYS A 230 15.22 17.12 1.31
CA LYS A 230 14.39 17.62 2.44
C LYS A 230 13.41 18.71 2.03
N THR A 231 13.72 19.44 0.96
CA THR A 231 12.81 20.45 0.40
C THR A 231 11.48 19.86 -0.08
N LEU A 232 11.44 18.57 -0.41
CA LEU A 232 10.22 17.84 -0.77
C LEU A 232 9.59 17.09 0.42
N ARG A 233 10.31 16.99 1.53
CA ARG A 233 9.91 16.26 2.74
C ARG A 233 10.25 17.07 4.00
N PRO A 234 9.52 18.16 4.29
CA PRO A 234 9.78 18.98 5.47
C PRO A 234 9.80 18.13 6.75
N GLY A 235 10.84 18.29 7.57
CA GLY A 235 11.02 17.52 8.80
C GLY A 235 11.72 16.16 8.62
N ALA A 236 12.15 15.79 7.41
CA ALA A 236 12.94 14.57 7.22
C ALA A 236 14.37 14.69 7.79
N GLU A 237 14.88 13.60 8.37
CA GLU A 237 16.24 13.51 8.90
C GLU A 237 17.31 13.43 7.80
N THR A 238 17.05 12.63 6.76
CA THR A 238 17.97 12.46 5.62
C THR A 238 17.73 13.50 4.53
N ASP A 239 18.78 14.23 4.13
CA ASP A 239 18.79 15.06 2.92
C ASP A 239 19.33 14.26 1.74
N GLY A 240 18.42 13.66 1.00
CA GLY A 240 18.74 12.78 -0.09
C GLY A 240 18.88 13.46 -1.44
N VAL A 241 19.29 12.69 -2.43
CA VAL A 241 19.62 13.15 -3.79
C VAL A 241 18.78 12.48 -4.88
N LEU A 242 17.78 11.67 -4.50
CA LEU A 242 16.88 11.04 -5.46
C LEU A 242 16.07 12.12 -6.21
N ASP A 243 16.08 12.07 -7.55
CA ASP A 243 15.20 12.92 -8.34
C ASP A 243 13.74 12.45 -8.21
N ALA A 244 12.99 13.20 -7.41
CA ALA A 244 11.58 12.95 -7.10
C ALA A 244 10.68 14.12 -7.52
N LYS A 245 11.14 15.02 -8.41
CA LYS A 245 10.39 16.23 -8.80
C LYS A 245 9.00 15.89 -9.35
N TRP A 246 8.91 14.84 -10.18
CA TRP A 246 7.65 14.37 -10.75
C TRP A 246 6.57 14.05 -9.71
N LEU A 247 6.96 13.61 -8.50
CA LEU A 247 5.99 13.32 -7.44
C LEU A 247 5.21 14.55 -6.99
N VAL A 248 5.73 15.75 -7.21
CA VAL A 248 5.16 17.00 -6.67
C VAL A 248 4.82 18.03 -7.75
N GLU A 249 5.02 17.70 -9.02
CA GLU A 249 4.61 18.55 -10.13
C GLU A 249 3.08 18.76 -10.10
N PRO A 250 2.58 19.98 -10.39
CA PRO A 250 1.15 20.22 -10.48
C PRO A 250 0.47 19.24 -11.44
N LEU A 251 -0.77 18.86 -11.12
CA LEU A 251 -1.58 18.08 -12.06
C LEU A 251 -1.83 18.89 -13.35
N PRO A 252 -1.85 18.25 -14.52
CA PRO A 252 -2.30 18.91 -15.75
C PRO A 252 -3.69 19.51 -15.52
N LYS A 253 -3.89 20.77 -15.94
CA LYS A 253 -5.22 21.37 -15.92
C LYS A 253 -6.10 20.60 -16.91
N ALA A 254 -7.24 20.12 -16.42
CA ALA A 254 -8.26 19.47 -17.23
C ALA A 254 -8.85 20.42 -18.27
#